data_AF-A0A2V2E010-F1
#
_entry.id   AF-A0A2V2E010-F1
#
_cell.length_a   1.000
_cell.length_b   1.000
_cell.length_c   1.000
_cell.angle_alpha   90.00
_cell.angle_beta   90.00
_cell.angle_gamma   90.00
#
_symmetry.space_group_name_H-M   'P 1'
#
loop_
_entity.id
_entity.type
_entity.pdbx_description
1 polymer ?
#
loop_
_entity_poly.entity_id
_entity_poly.type
_entity_poly.pdbx_seq_one_letter_code
_entity_poly.pdbx_strand_id
1 'polypeptide(L)'
;MFETSVDLLIGMDTIRAEETRYRIHQTANQLQRLGDYQAAEKVYRDALLIYPNKPGMMLGLAGVLSLLGKYEEAIDWVERGLPLSSNEKQKATMRAVLCFLYLKSGLEKKADMLASKLPHKRECREAIQPLISQRIQGEAIDKEIRRILLGLDDTDTPEYSEEKHL
;
A
#
# COMPACT_ATOMS: atom_id res chain seq x y z
N MET A 1 11.56 3.55 46.01
CA MET A 1 11.70 2.56 44.92
C MET A 1 10.48 2.74 44.02
N PHE A 2 10.61 3.46 42.92
CA PHE A 2 9.49 3.65 42.00
C PHE A 2 9.36 2.38 41.15
N GLU A 3 8.44 1.49 41.53
CA GLU A 3 7.95 0.44 40.65
C GLU A 3 7.08 1.11 39.57
N THR A 4 7.71 1.77 38.60
CA THR A 4 7.04 1.90 37.30
C THR A 4 6.90 0.49 36.78
N SER A 5 5.68 -0.06 36.85
CA SER A 5 5.41 -1.44 36.49
C SER A 5 5.93 -1.70 35.08
N VAL A 6 6.53 -2.87 34.87
CA VAL A 6 7.04 -3.31 33.56
C VAL A 6 5.94 -3.19 32.50
N ASP A 7 4.68 -3.39 32.87
CA ASP A 7 3.50 -3.20 32.01
C ASP A 7 3.32 -1.75 31.54
N LEU A 8 3.60 -0.76 32.39
CA LEU A 8 3.55 0.66 32.01
C LEU A 8 4.68 1.00 31.02
N LEU A 9 5.87 0.46 31.24
CA LEU A 9 7.02 0.65 30.33
C LEU A 9 6.76 0.00 28.96
N ILE A 10 6.25 -1.23 28.94
CA ILE A 10 5.85 -1.93 27.71
C ILE A 10 4.72 -1.18 27.00
N GLY A 11 3.75 -0.65 27.75
CA GLY A 11 2.69 0.22 27.23
C GLY A 11 3.23 1.48 26.55
N MET A 12 4.20 2.16 27.17
CA MET A 12 4.83 3.34 26.59
C MET A 12 5.63 3.03 25.32
N ASP A 13 6.37 1.92 25.29
CA ASP A 13 7.15 1.51 24.12
C ASP A 13 6.27 1.07 22.95
N THR A 14 5.16 0.38 23.24
CA THR A 14 4.16 0.00 22.22
C THR A 14 3.46 1.21 21.61
N ILE A 15 3.05 2.18 22.43
CA ILE A 15 2.45 3.45 21.97
C ILE A 15 3.43 4.24 21.10
N ARG A 16 4.68 4.40 21.55
CA ARG A 16 5.73 5.09 20.78
C ARG A 16 6.02 4.41 19.45
N ALA A 17 6.04 3.08 19.43
CA ALA A 17 6.24 2.33 18.21
C ALA A 17 5.03 2.46 17.26
N GLU A 18 3.80 2.53 17.77
CA GLU A 18 2.60 2.80 16.96
C GLU A 18 2.62 4.19 16.35
N GLU A 19 2.92 5.21 17.14
CA GLU A 19 3.03 6.59 16.68
C GLU A 19 4.12 6.75 15.63
N THR A 20 5.28 6.12 15.83
CA THR A 20 6.38 6.12 14.87
C THR A 20 5.94 5.49 13.54
N ARG A 21 5.27 4.34 13.58
CA ARG A 21 4.73 3.69 12.38
C ARG A 21 3.69 4.57 11.67
N TYR A 22 2.81 5.21 12.42
CA TYR A 22 1.82 6.13 11.86
C TYR A 22 2.51 7.31 11.14
N ARG A 23 3.51 7.92 11.78
CA ARG A 23 4.29 9.02 11.19
C ARG A 23 5.01 8.61 9.90
N ILE A 24 5.61 7.43 9.88
CA ILE A 24 6.26 6.89 8.67
C ILE A 24 5.28 6.84 7.50
N HIS A 25 4.07 6.30 7.72
CA HIS A 25 3.03 6.28 6.69
C HIS A 25 2.60 7.69 6.26
N GLN A 26 2.43 8.61 7.21
CA GLN A 26 2.07 10.00 6.88
C GLN A 26 3.13 10.68 6.00
N THR A 27 4.41 10.58 6.38
CA THR A 27 5.52 11.15 5.60
C THR A 27 5.60 10.51 4.22
N ALA A 28 5.53 9.19 4.11
CA ALA A 28 5.59 8.51 2.82
C ALA A 28 4.39 8.84 1.92
N ASN A 29 3.20 9.03 2.48
CA ASN A 29 2.02 9.44 1.72
C ASN A 29 2.16 10.88 1.21
N GLN A 30 2.70 11.78 2.02
CA GLN A 30 2.98 13.15 1.60
C GLN A 30 3.97 13.17 0.44
N LEU A 31 5.06 12.40 0.52
CA LEU A 31 6.05 12.28 -0.55
C LEU A 31 5.44 11.70 -1.84
N GLN A 32 4.58 10.69 -1.74
CA GLN A 32 3.85 10.15 -2.88
C GLN A 32 2.92 11.18 -3.54
N ARG A 33 2.23 12.01 -2.74
CA ARG A 33 1.39 13.10 -3.26
C ARG A 33 2.20 14.19 -3.96
N LEU A 34 3.43 14.43 -3.49
CA LEU A 34 4.38 15.34 -4.12
C LEU A 34 5.05 14.73 -5.37
N GLY A 35 4.79 13.45 -5.67
CA GLY A 35 5.39 12.73 -6.79
C GLY A 35 6.83 12.24 -6.54
N ASP A 36 7.38 12.47 -5.34
CA ASP A 36 8.71 12.01 -4.96
C ASP A 36 8.65 10.56 -4.44
N TYR A 37 8.48 9.64 -5.39
CA TYR A 37 8.37 8.22 -5.11
C TYR A 37 9.69 7.61 -4.64
N GLN A 38 10.84 8.13 -5.08
CA GLN A 38 12.16 7.67 -4.64
C GLN A 38 12.41 7.98 -3.16
N ALA A 39 12.03 9.18 -2.70
CA ALA A 39 12.12 9.50 -1.28
C ALA A 39 11.13 8.66 -0.46
N ALA A 40 9.91 8.44 -0.96
CA ALA A 40 8.93 7.57 -0.29
C ALA A 40 9.44 6.12 -0.16
N GLU A 41 10.13 5.61 -1.19
CA GLU A 41 10.74 4.27 -1.17
C GLU A 41 11.79 4.20 -0.05
N LYS A 42 12.66 5.21 0.04
CA LYS A 42 13.69 5.28 1.08
C LYS A 42 13.09 5.28 2.49
N VAL A 43 12.05 6.09 2.71
CA VAL A 43 11.35 6.14 4.01
C VAL A 43 10.85 4.76 4.44
N TYR A 44 10.23 4.01 3.52
CA TYR A 44 9.75 2.66 3.84
C TYR A 44 10.88 1.63 4.01
N ARG A 45 11.96 1.70 3.22
CA ARG A 45 13.12 0.83 3.42
C ARG A 45 13.79 1.07 4.77
N ASP A 46 14.00 2.33 5.14
CA ASP A 46 14.57 2.70 6.43
C ASP A 46 13.65 2.23 7.58
N ALA A 47 12.33 2.36 7.42
CA ALA A 47 11.35 1.84 8.37
C ALA A 47 11.43 0.32 8.54
N LEU A 48 11.64 -0.43 7.45
CA LEU A 48 11.76 -1.89 7.48
C LEU A 48 13.07 -2.36 8.13
N LEU A 49 14.12 -1.55 8.18
CA LEU A 49 15.32 -1.88 8.97
C LEU A 49 15.01 -1.90 10.47
N ILE A 50 14.10 -1.03 10.93
CA ILE A 50 13.68 -0.94 12.33
C ILE A 50 12.54 -1.95 12.62
N TYR A 51 11.67 -2.17 11.63
CA TYR A 51 10.45 -2.97 11.75
C TYR A 51 10.36 -4.06 10.65
N PRO A 52 11.26 -5.05 10.65
CA PRO A 52 11.46 -5.96 9.52
C PRO A 52 10.29 -6.89 9.19
N ASN A 53 9.35 -7.09 10.12
CA ASN A 53 8.21 -8.00 9.97
C ASN A 53 6.87 -7.26 10.15
N LYS A 54 6.76 -6.04 9.63
CA LYS A 54 5.50 -5.26 9.67
C LYS A 54 4.82 -5.24 8.30
N PRO A 55 3.69 -5.98 8.13
CA PRO A 55 2.96 -6.05 6.87
C PRO A 55 2.51 -4.69 6.33
N GLY A 56 2.18 -3.74 7.22
CA GLY A 56 1.79 -2.39 6.83
C GLY A 56 2.91 -1.65 6.09
N MET A 57 4.15 -1.77 6.58
CA MET A 57 5.32 -1.15 5.96
C MET A 57 5.69 -1.85 4.66
N MET A 58 5.59 -3.18 4.60
CA MET A 58 5.79 -3.94 3.38
C MET A 58 4.77 -3.58 2.29
N LEU A 59 3.50 -3.43 2.66
CA LEU A 59 2.44 -2.99 1.74
C LEU A 59 2.68 -1.54 1.27
N GLY A 60 3.10 -0.65 2.17
CA GLY A 60 3.46 0.72 1.82
C GLY A 60 4.62 0.79 0.83
N LEU A 61 5.69 0.02 1.08
CA LEU A 61 6.84 -0.10 0.16
C LEU A 61 6.40 -0.65 -1.19
N ALA A 62 5.65 -1.75 -1.20
CA ALA A 62 5.16 -2.35 -2.45
C ALA A 62 4.29 -1.37 -3.25
N GLY A 63 3.48 -0.57 -2.57
CA GLY A 63 2.70 0.49 -3.21
C GLY A 63 3.59 1.52 -3.91
N VAL A 64 4.62 2.02 -3.23
CA VAL A 64 5.57 2.96 -3.83
C VAL A 64 6.36 2.33 -4.98
N LEU A 65 6.83 1.10 -4.82
CA LEU A 65 7.54 0.36 -5.85
C LEU A 65 6.69 0.15 -7.11
N SER A 66 5.38 -0.08 -6.93
CA SER A 66 4.44 -0.19 -8.05
C SER A 66 4.32 1.11 -8.85
N LEU A 67 4.33 2.27 -8.18
CA LEU A 67 4.31 3.59 -8.81
C LEU A 67 5.62 3.90 -9.54
N LEU A 68 6.73 3.32 -9.08
CA LEU A 68 8.04 3.39 -9.73
C LEU A 68 8.21 2.37 -10.87
N GLY A 69 7.21 1.53 -11.15
CA GLY A 69 7.28 0.49 -12.17
C GLY A 69 8.13 -0.73 -11.80
N LYS A 70 8.57 -0.85 -10.53
CA LYS A 70 9.36 -1.97 -10.01
C LYS A 70 8.43 -3.10 -9.56
N TYR A 71 7.69 -3.70 -10.50
CA TYR A 71 6.59 -4.60 -10.19
C TYR A 71 7.03 -5.92 -9.55
N GLU A 72 8.14 -6.51 -10.00
CA GLU A 72 8.66 -7.77 -9.47
C GLU A 72 9.07 -7.64 -8.00
N GLU A 73 9.73 -6.54 -7.65
CA GLU A 73 10.11 -6.26 -6.26
C GLU A 73 8.87 -5.97 -5.40
N ALA A 74 7.89 -5.24 -5.93
CA ALA A 74 6.63 -5.00 -5.24
C ALA A 74 5.90 -6.32 -4.92
N ILE A 75 5.90 -7.28 -5.85
CA ILE A 75 5.31 -8.61 -5.65
C ILE A 75 5.99 -9.33 -4.49
N ASP A 76 7.33 -9.40 -4.45
CA ASP A 76 8.08 -10.08 -3.37
C ASP A 76 7.69 -9.53 -1.99
N TRP A 77 7.64 -8.20 -1.85
CA TRP A 77 7.28 -7.56 -0.59
C TRP A 77 5.85 -7.89 -0.14
N VAL A 78 4.88 -7.92 -1.07
CA VAL A 78 3.50 -8.27 -0.72
C VAL A 78 3.37 -9.75 -0.38
N GLU A 79 4.02 -10.65 -1.14
CA GLU A 79 4.01 -12.09 -0.88
C GLU A 79 4.61 -12.42 0.50
N ARG A 80 5.67 -11.72 0.90
CA ARG A 80 6.30 -11.85 2.23
C ARG A 80 5.45 -11.27 3.35
N GLY A 81 4.76 -10.16 3.10
CA GLY A 81 3.97 -9.49 4.13
C GLY A 81 2.57 -10.09 4.33
N LEU A 82 1.98 -10.71 3.31
CA LEU A 82 0.65 -11.32 3.37
C LEU A 82 0.48 -12.37 4.49
N PRO A 83 1.38 -13.35 4.68
CA PRO A 83 1.26 -14.34 5.76
C PRO A 83 1.51 -13.73 7.15
N LEU A 84 2.20 -12.59 7.23
CA LEU A 84 2.54 -11.91 8.49
C LEU A 84 1.39 -11.03 9.01
N SER A 85 0.40 -10.73 8.17
CA SER A 85 -0.75 -9.92 8.58
C SER A 85 -1.72 -10.73 9.44
N SER A 86 -2.11 -10.20 10.60
CA SER A 86 -3.18 -10.75 11.44
C SER A 86 -4.55 -10.15 11.13
N ASN A 87 -4.61 -9.08 10.34
CA ASN A 87 -5.83 -8.31 10.08
C ASN A 87 -6.40 -8.65 8.69
N GLU A 88 -7.62 -9.19 8.64
CA GLU A 88 -8.26 -9.56 7.38
C GLU A 88 -8.49 -8.39 6.42
N LYS A 89 -8.73 -7.17 6.94
CA LYS A 89 -8.82 -5.97 6.07
C LYS A 89 -7.51 -5.72 5.36
N GLN A 90 -6.39 -5.79 6.09
CA GLN A 90 -5.06 -5.61 5.52
C GLN A 90 -4.73 -6.73 4.54
N LYS A 91 -5.03 -8.00 4.86
CA LYS A 91 -4.85 -9.11 3.92
C LYS A 91 -5.67 -8.93 2.65
N ALA A 92 -6.90 -8.43 2.74
CA ALA A 92 -7.72 -8.15 1.57
C ALA A 92 -7.06 -7.09 0.66
N THR A 93 -6.58 -5.98 1.24
CA THR A 93 -5.82 -4.96 0.49
C THR A 93 -4.56 -5.54 -0.15
N MET A 94 -3.78 -6.33 0.59
CA MET A 94 -2.56 -6.95 0.08
C MET A 94 -2.85 -7.91 -1.08
N ARG A 95 -3.90 -8.73 -0.98
CA ARG A 95 -4.32 -9.62 -2.07
C ARG A 95 -4.80 -8.84 -3.30
N ALA A 96 -5.51 -7.72 -3.11
CA ALA A 96 -5.93 -6.86 -4.21
C ALA A 96 -4.71 -6.26 -4.92
N VAL A 97 -3.79 -5.63 -4.18
CA VAL A 97 -2.54 -5.07 -4.72
C VAL A 97 -1.73 -6.14 -5.46
N LEU A 98 -1.56 -7.33 -4.87
CA LEU A 98 -0.86 -8.44 -5.51
C LEU A 98 -1.51 -8.88 -6.83
N CYS A 99 -2.85 -8.88 -6.90
CA CYS A 99 -3.58 -9.19 -8.12
C CYS A 99 -3.28 -8.18 -9.23
N PHE A 100 -3.33 -6.87 -8.92
CA PHE A 100 -2.98 -5.83 -9.90
C PHE A 100 -1.52 -5.93 -10.36
N LEU A 101 -0.59 -6.18 -9.43
CA LEU A 101 0.82 -6.36 -9.75
C LEU A 101 1.06 -7.58 -10.66
N TYR A 102 0.36 -8.69 -10.43
CA TYR A 102 0.44 -9.85 -11.32
C TYR A 102 -0.11 -9.55 -12.72
N LEU A 103 -1.22 -8.81 -12.82
CA LEU A 103 -1.76 -8.39 -14.13
C LEU A 103 -0.75 -7.52 -14.88
N LYS A 104 -0.12 -6.56 -14.18
CA LYS A 104 0.93 -5.70 -14.75
C LYS A 104 2.16 -6.47 -15.20
N SER A 105 2.55 -7.50 -14.45
CA SER A 105 3.70 -8.34 -14.75
C SER A 105 3.41 -9.44 -15.77
N GLY A 106 2.21 -9.47 -16.37
CA GLY A 106 1.80 -10.51 -17.34
C GLY A 106 1.53 -11.89 -16.74
N LEU A 107 1.44 -12.00 -15.41
CA LEU A 107 1.18 -13.24 -14.67
C LEU A 107 -0.33 -13.50 -14.51
N GLU A 108 -1.07 -13.45 -15.62
CA GLU A 108 -2.53 -13.51 -15.67
C GLU A 108 -3.10 -14.73 -14.92
N LYS A 109 -2.52 -15.92 -15.12
CA LYS A 109 -2.97 -17.15 -14.44
C LYS A 109 -2.89 -17.06 -12.90
N LYS A 110 -1.86 -16.38 -12.37
CA LYS A 110 -1.72 -16.18 -10.92
C LYS A 110 -2.71 -15.13 -10.44
N ALA A 111 -2.93 -14.07 -11.22
CA ALA A 111 -3.93 -13.05 -10.93
C ALA A 111 -5.34 -13.66 -10.86
N ASP A 112 -5.73 -14.49 -11.83
CA ASP A 112 -7.03 -15.17 -11.88
C ASP A 112 -7.23 -16.12 -10.69
N MET A 113 -6.21 -16.92 -10.40
CA MET A 113 -6.24 -17.83 -9.25
C MET A 113 -6.41 -17.05 -7.95
N LEU A 114 -5.71 -15.93 -7.78
CA LEU A 114 -5.82 -15.09 -6.59
C LEU A 114 -7.17 -14.38 -6.52
N ALA A 115 -7.68 -13.87 -7.65
CA ALA A 115 -8.97 -13.20 -7.76
C ALA A 115 -10.13 -14.14 -7.40
N SER A 116 -10.03 -15.42 -7.78
CA SER A 116 -11.03 -16.44 -7.39
C SER A 116 -11.09 -16.71 -5.89
N LYS A 117 -9.99 -16.44 -5.16
CA LYS A 117 -9.85 -16.66 -3.71
C LYS A 117 -10.15 -15.42 -2.87
N LEU A 118 -10.33 -14.25 -3.49
CA LEU A 118 -10.68 -13.02 -2.79
C LEU A 118 -12.10 -13.15 -2.21
N PRO A 119 -12.33 -12.75 -0.94
CA PRO A 119 -13.68 -12.71 -0.38
C PRO A 119 -14.55 -11.78 -1.23
N HIS A 120 -15.82 -12.16 -1.45
CA HIS A 120 -16.83 -11.41 -2.23
C HIS A 120 -17.25 -10.06 -1.61
N LYS A 121 -16.33 -9.29 -1.04
CA LYS A 121 -16.58 -7.89 -0.77
C LYS A 121 -16.55 -7.19 -2.13
N ARG A 122 -17.75 -6.81 -2.60
CA ARG A 122 -18.09 -6.27 -3.94
C ARG A 122 -16.97 -5.46 -4.60
N GLU A 123 -16.32 -4.57 -3.85
CA GLU A 123 -15.25 -3.67 -4.31
C GLU A 123 -14.07 -4.34 -5.04
N CYS A 124 -13.54 -5.47 -4.55
CA CYS A 124 -12.34 -6.07 -5.16
C CYS A 124 -12.67 -6.92 -6.38
N ARG A 125 -13.74 -7.73 -6.31
CA ARG A 125 -14.10 -8.64 -7.42
C ARG A 125 -14.70 -7.87 -8.60
N GLU A 126 -15.56 -6.91 -8.35
CA GLU A 126 -16.21 -6.11 -9.39
C GLU A 126 -15.23 -5.13 -10.07
N ALA A 127 -14.16 -4.70 -9.39
CA ALA A 127 -13.10 -3.89 -10.00
C ALA A 127 -12.10 -4.75 -10.80
N ILE A 128 -11.70 -5.90 -10.28
CA ILE A 128 -10.65 -6.73 -10.88
C ILE A 128 -11.16 -7.59 -12.05
N GLN A 129 -12.39 -8.12 -11.96
CA GLN A 129 -12.94 -9.01 -12.98
C GLN A 129 -13.14 -8.35 -14.37
N PRO A 130 -13.60 -7.09 -14.50
CA PRO A 130 -13.63 -6.42 -15.80
C PRO A 130 -12.22 -6.09 -16.32
N LEU A 131 -11.24 -5.79 -15.44
CA LEU A 131 -9.86 -5.53 -15.87
C LEU A 131 -9.19 -6.78 -16.46
N ILE A 132 -9.44 -7.96 -15.88
CA ILE A 132 -9.04 -9.26 -16.44
C ILE A 132 -9.76 -9.51 -17.78
N SER A 133 -11.07 -9.26 -17.82
CA SER A 133 -11.91 -9.59 -18.98
C SER A 133 -11.71 -8.66 -20.19
N GLN A 134 -11.36 -7.40 -19.96
CA GLN A 134 -11.25 -6.38 -21.01
C GLN A 134 -9.82 -6.18 -21.52
N ARG A 135 -8.82 -6.91 -21.01
CA ARG A 135 -7.44 -6.87 -21.52
C ARG A 135 -6.88 -5.44 -21.56
N ILE A 136 -7.28 -4.59 -20.60
CA ILE A 136 -7.06 -3.14 -20.69
C ILE A 136 -5.62 -2.79 -20.34
N GLN A 137 -5.09 -1.92 -21.19
CA GLN A 137 -3.76 -1.34 -21.24
C GLN A 137 -3.32 -0.80 -19.87
N GLY A 138 -2.02 -0.93 -19.59
CA GLY A 138 -1.44 -0.70 -18.26
C GLY A 138 -1.87 0.59 -17.56
N GLU A 139 -2.16 1.66 -18.28
CA GLU A 139 -2.53 2.96 -17.71
C GLU A 139 -3.77 2.90 -16.79
N ALA A 140 -4.80 2.10 -17.14
CA ALA A 140 -5.98 1.94 -16.30
C ALA A 140 -5.68 1.21 -14.98
N ILE A 141 -4.73 0.28 -15.00
CA ILE A 141 -4.33 -0.48 -13.81
C ILE A 141 -3.50 0.41 -12.88
N ASP A 142 -2.63 1.28 -13.42
CA ASP A 142 -1.89 2.25 -12.59
C ASP A 142 -2.83 3.22 -11.87
N LYS A 143 -3.91 3.63 -12.54
CA LYS A 143 -4.95 4.47 -11.94
C LYS A 143 -5.66 3.77 -10.78
N GLU A 144 -6.03 2.50 -10.95
CA GLU A 144 -6.69 1.75 -9.87
C GLU A 144 -5.76 1.46 -8.68
N ILE A 145 -4.48 1.17 -8.97
CA ILE A 145 -3.44 1.05 -7.93
C ILE A 145 -3.33 2.36 -7.16
N ARG A 146 -3.26 3.52 -7.84
CA ARG A 146 -3.24 4.84 -7.19
C ARG A 146 -4.49 5.07 -6.35
N ARG A 147 -5.68 4.73 -6.86
CA ARG A 147 -6.94 4.86 -6.13
C ARG A 147 -6.95 4.04 -4.84
N ILE A 148 -6.53 2.79 -4.90
CA ILE A 148 -6.52 1.88 -3.73
C ILE A 148 -5.45 2.27 -2.72
N LEU A 149 -4.27 2.70 -3.17
CA LEU A 149 -3.14 3.01 -2.30
C LEU A 149 -3.21 4.42 -1.72
N LEU A 150 -3.63 5.41 -2.51
CA LEU A 150 -3.59 6.82 -2.16
C LEU A 150 -4.98 7.41 -1.85
N GLY A 151 -6.07 6.71 -2.18
CA GLY A 151 -7.43 7.20 -2.02
C GLY A 151 -7.76 8.41 -2.92
N LEU A 152 -6.97 8.63 -3.97
CA LEU A 152 -7.16 9.73 -4.91
C LEU A 152 -8.18 9.29 -5.97
N ASP A 153 -9.41 9.78 -5.86
CA ASP A 153 -10.31 9.91 -7.00
C ASP A 153 -9.90 11.18 -7.79
N ASP A 154 -10.18 11.26 -9.09
CA ASP A 154 -9.77 12.37 -9.99
C ASP A 154 -10.25 13.78 -9.56
N THR A 155 -10.90 13.94 -8.40
CA THR A 155 -11.28 15.23 -7.82
C THR A 155 -10.14 15.93 -7.07
N ASP A 156 -9.03 15.24 -6.81
CA ASP A 156 -7.83 15.81 -6.17
C ASP A 156 -6.73 16.13 -7.21
N THR A 157 -7.11 16.56 -8.42
CA THR A 157 -6.20 17.42 -9.18
C THR A 157 -6.01 18.71 -8.38
N PRO A 158 -4.79 19.19 -8.13
CA PRO A 158 -4.59 20.53 -7.63
C PRO A 158 -5.02 21.48 -8.76
N GLU A 159 -6.31 21.82 -8.79
CA GLU A 159 -6.77 22.99 -9.49
C GLU A 159 -5.93 24.14 -8.96
N TYR A 160 -5.20 24.73 -9.89
CA TYR A 160 -4.39 25.92 -9.71
C TYR A 160 -5.09 26.87 -8.74
N SER A 161 -4.43 27.14 -7.63
CA SER A 161 -4.68 28.31 -6.80
C SER A 161 -4.27 29.56 -7.60
N GLU A 162 -5.05 29.92 -8.60
CA GLU A 162 -5.08 31.26 -9.19
C GLU A 162 -6.53 31.73 -9.14
N GLU A 163 -6.87 32.42 -8.05
CA GLU A 163 -7.57 33.72 -8.10
C GLU A 163 -7.91 34.13 -6.67
N LYS A 164 -6.99 34.90 -6.08
CA LYS A 164 -7.36 35.86 -5.05
C LYS A 164 -6.60 37.14 -5.33
N HIS A 165 -7.15 37.98 -6.20
CA HIS A 165 -7.00 39.44 -6.12
C HIS A 165 -8.05 40.13 -6.99
N LEU A 166 -9.15 40.51 -6.36
CA LEU A 166 -9.77 41.84 -6.47
C LEU A 166 -10.70 42.07 -5.27
#